data_AF-A0A920H6B2-F1
#
_entry.id   AF-A0A920H6B2-F1
#
_cell.length_a   1.000
_cell.length_b   1.000
_cell.length_c   1.000
_cell.angle_alpha   90.00
_cell.angle_beta   90.00
_cell.angle_gamma   90.00
#
_symmetry.space_group_name_H-M   'P 1'
#
loop_
_entity.id
_entity.type
_entity.pdbx_description
1 polymer ?
#
loop_
_entity_poly.entity_id
_entity_poly.type
_entity_poly.pdbx_seq_one_letter_code
_entity_poly.pdbx_strand_id
1 'polypeptide(L)'
;MKILYTILLNLVIYSYGMADITQFSSYAAKYEVYYKGIEAGEMIFNYQKDGNEIDITVETIGNYLAKLIGRDKEIQKLKIKYKNSKPLPIYYEYKKIGKKNKEYRYNYSYLKNKYELEINEISNINDIKKEFKSDEMFIDGLFFKFLSMTNPKNIKNEYNLVSKDNVRKIYPIIKKNQKIRIGDKSFTGFSITYVNKNKNNITFYAVDDINKMVYKEVRKNDKSILKIYFKEELIKIK
;
A
#
# COMPACT_ATOMS: atom_id res chain seq x y z
N MET A 1 37.60 -44.26 12.76
CA MET A 1 36.27 -44.31 12.12
C MET A 1 35.18 -44.24 13.18
N LYS A 2 34.62 -43.06 13.42
CA LYS A 2 33.19 -42.78 13.65
C LYS A 2 33.07 -41.30 13.95
N ILE A 3 32.83 -40.57 12.86
CA ILE A 3 32.31 -39.22 12.84
C ILE A 3 31.00 -39.23 13.62
N LEU A 4 30.91 -38.48 14.72
CA LEU A 4 29.64 -37.93 15.15
C LEU A 4 29.86 -36.44 15.45
N TYR A 5 29.62 -35.65 14.40
CA TYR A 5 29.26 -34.26 14.52
C TYR A 5 28.12 -34.14 15.52
N THR A 6 28.34 -33.42 16.61
CA THR A 6 27.24 -32.74 17.28
C THR A 6 27.67 -31.30 17.50
N ILE A 7 27.81 -30.62 16.36
CA ILE A 7 27.68 -29.17 16.30
C ILE A 7 26.25 -28.87 16.75
N LEU A 8 26.10 -28.64 18.05
CA LEU A 8 24.97 -27.92 18.61
C LEU A 8 25.17 -26.43 18.27
N LEU A 9 25.26 -26.08 16.97
CA LEU A 9 25.07 -24.70 16.57
C LEU A 9 23.59 -24.45 16.79
N ASN A 10 23.31 -23.61 17.78
CA ASN A 10 22.03 -22.98 18.00
C ASN A 10 21.30 -22.81 16.67
N LEU A 11 20.27 -23.63 16.50
CA LEU A 11 19.13 -23.34 15.67
C LEU A 11 18.66 -21.95 16.13
N VAL A 12 19.22 -20.90 15.53
CA VAL A 12 18.50 -19.65 15.35
C VAL A 12 17.37 -20.05 14.42
N ILE A 13 16.32 -20.60 15.01
CA ILE A 13 15.00 -20.52 14.44
C ILE A 13 14.82 -19.01 14.28
N TYR A 14 15.12 -18.50 13.09
CA TYR A 14 14.56 -17.23 12.64
C TYR A 14 13.06 -17.49 12.63
N SER A 15 12.45 -17.40 13.82
CA SER A 15 11.04 -17.13 13.95
C SER A 15 10.89 -15.79 13.25
N TYR A 16 10.55 -15.85 11.95
CA TYR A 16 10.05 -14.74 11.15
C TYR A 16 8.71 -14.27 11.74
N GLY A 17 8.72 -13.88 13.02
CA GLY A 17 7.80 -12.93 13.62
C GLY A 17 8.44 -11.56 13.48
N MET A 18 8.72 -11.17 12.23
CA MET A 18 9.22 -9.83 11.95
C MET A 18 8.12 -8.86 12.33
N ALA A 19 8.50 -7.79 13.05
CA ALA A 19 7.54 -6.79 13.47
C ALA A 19 6.81 -6.22 12.25
N ASP A 20 5.49 -6.15 12.34
CA ASP A 20 4.71 -5.40 11.38
C ASP A 20 4.16 -4.12 12.03
N ILE A 21 3.72 -3.19 11.20
CA ILE A 21 3.29 -1.86 11.65
C ILE A 21 2.13 -1.89 12.67
N THR A 22 1.39 -3.01 12.79
CA THR A 22 0.27 -3.14 13.73
C THR A 22 0.69 -3.34 15.19
N GLN A 23 1.99 -3.56 15.43
CA GLN A 23 2.57 -3.61 16.77
C GLN A 23 2.72 -2.22 17.39
N PHE A 24 2.72 -1.17 16.58
CA PHE A 24 2.88 0.21 17.04
C PHE A 24 1.53 0.92 17.16
N SER A 25 1.44 1.91 18.05
CA SER A 25 0.27 2.80 18.10
C SER A 25 0.27 3.81 16.96
N SER A 26 1.46 4.20 16.49
CA SER A 26 1.60 5.08 15.34
C SER A 26 2.90 4.83 14.58
N TYR A 27 2.84 4.98 13.27
CA TYR A 27 3.98 4.87 12.37
C TYR A 27 3.85 5.93 11.27
N ALA A 28 4.95 6.63 10.97
CA ALA A 28 5.02 7.55 9.86
C ALA A 28 6.24 7.26 8.98
N ALA A 29 6.09 7.37 7.67
CA ALA A 29 7.19 7.22 6.73
C ALA A 29 7.14 8.30 5.65
N LYS A 30 8.29 8.90 5.36
CA LYS A 30 8.45 9.87 4.29
C LYS A 30 9.16 9.24 3.09
N TYR A 31 8.78 9.70 1.92
CA TYR A 31 9.23 9.19 0.65
C TYR A 31 9.49 10.33 -0.33
N GLU A 32 10.48 10.13 -1.18
CA GLU A 32 10.76 11.00 -2.32
C GLU A 32 10.04 10.48 -3.55
N VAL A 33 9.35 11.37 -4.26
CA VAL A 33 8.53 11.03 -5.42
C VAL A 33 9.21 11.58 -6.66
N TYR A 34 9.41 10.73 -7.67
CA TYR A 34 9.97 11.08 -8.96
C TYR A 34 8.97 10.81 -10.07
N TYR A 35 8.78 11.77 -10.97
CA TYR A 35 7.97 11.59 -12.17
C TYR A 35 8.86 11.68 -13.41
N LYS A 36 8.84 10.63 -14.24
CA LYS A 36 9.72 10.51 -15.43
C LYS A 36 11.20 10.83 -15.13
N GLY A 37 11.69 10.46 -13.95
CA GLY A 37 13.09 10.65 -13.55
C GLY A 37 13.39 12.00 -12.89
N ILE A 38 12.43 12.93 -12.82
CA ILE A 38 12.61 14.24 -12.18
C ILE A 38 11.95 14.22 -10.81
N GLU A 39 12.62 14.78 -9.80
CA GLU A 39 12.05 14.95 -8.46
C GLU A 39 10.75 15.76 -8.56
N ALA A 40 9.69 15.20 -8.02
CA ALA A 40 8.33 15.71 -8.12
C ALA A 40 7.74 16.07 -6.75
N GLY A 41 8.49 15.90 -5.66
CA GLY A 41 8.07 16.25 -4.30
C GLY A 41 8.12 15.05 -3.35
N GLU A 42 7.33 15.13 -2.28
CA GLU A 42 7.38 14.19 -1.17
C GLU A 42 6.04 13.53 -0.94
N MET A 43 6.08 12.31 -0.39
CA MET A 43 4.90 11.60 0.08
C MET A 43 5.11 11.20 1.54
N ILE A 44 4.08 11.37 2.36
CA ILE A 44 4.06 11.02 3.78
C ILE A 44 2.96 10.00 3.97
N PHE A 45 3.33 8.84 4.50
CA PHE A 45 2.41 7.80 4.98
C PHE A 45 2.31 7.94 6.49
N ASN A 46 1.10 8.03 7.02
CA ASN A 46 0.81 8.03 8.44
C ASN A 46 -0.14 6.87 8.76
N TYR A 47 0.16 6.18 9.84
CA TYR A 47 -0.61 5.10 10.41
C TYR A 47 -0.85 5.42 11.89
N GLN A 48 -2.10 5.28 12.31
CA GLN A 48 -2.52 5.41 13.70
C GLN A 48 -3.43 4.23 14.04
N LYS A 49 -3.20 3.62 15.19
CA LYS A 49 -4.02 2.53 15.74
C LYS A 49 -4.66 2.97 17.04
N ASP A 50 -5.97 2.80 17.14
CA ASP A 50 -6.73 3.00 18.36
C ASP A 50 -7.66 1.81 18.59
N GLY A 51 -7.37 1.01 19.61
CA GLY A 51 -8.07 -0.26 19.86
C GLY A 51 -8.05 -1.19 18.63
N ASN A 52 -9.23 -1.47 18.09
CA ASN A 52 -9.43 -2.30 16.90
C ASN A 52 -9.58 -1.49 15.59
N GLU A 53 -9.44 -0.18 15.65
CA GLU A 53 -9.53 0.71 14.51
C GLU A 53 -8.16 1.23 14.11
N ILE A 54 -7.99 1.43 12.80
CA ILE A 54 -6.78 1.96 12.20
C ILE A 54 -7.17 3.05 11.23
N ASP A 55 -6.50 4.19 11.35
CA ASP A 55 -6.53 5.26 10.38
C ASP A 55 -5.19 5.29 9.63
N ILE A 56 -5.26 5.31 8.30
CA ILE A 56 -4.11 5.49 7.41
C ILE A 56 -4.35 6.73 6.56
N THR A 57 -3.38 7.63 6.56
CA THR A 57 -3.37 8.78 5.67
C THR A 57 -2.13 8.77 4.80
N VAL A 58 -2.28 9.03 3.51
CA VAL A 58 -1.17 9.29 2.61
C VAL A 58 -1.35 10.67 2.01
N GLU A 59 -0.38 11.54 2.22
CA GLU A 59 -0.33 12.86 1.62
C GLU A 59 0.85 12.92 0.66
N THR A 60 0.62 13.41 -0.55
CA THR A 60 1.67 13.73 -1.50
C THR A 60 1.65 15.23 -1.74
N ILE A 61 2.79 15.86 -1.49
CA ILE A 61 3.02 17.28 -1.69
C ILE A 61 3.98 17.39 -2.87
N GLY A 62 3.44 17.82 -4.01
CA GLY A 62 4.21 18.03 -5.21
C GLY A 62 4.97 19.35 -5.17
N ASN A 63 6.13 19.39 -5.83
CA ASN A 63 6.81 20.66 -6.12
C ASN A 63 6.14 21.40 -7.31
N TYR A 64 6.66 22.58 -7.67
CA TYR A 64 6.15 23.36 -8.81
C TYR A 64 6.09 22.55 -10.13
N LEU A 65 7.06 21.67 -10.37
CA LEU A 65 7.07 20.79 -11.55
C LEU A 65 5.92 19.78 -11.52
N ALA A 66 5.59 19.24 -10.34
CA ALA A 66 4.43 18.37 -10.15
C ALA A 66 3.11 19.08 -10.39
N LYS A 67 3.00 20.37 -10.03
CA LYS A 67 1.84 21.21 -10.35
C LYS A 67 1.64 21.35 -11.86
N LEU A 68 2.70 21.66 -12.61
CA LEU A 68 2.67 21.81 -14.07
C LEU A 68 2.18 20.53 -14.80
N ILE A 69 2.49 19.35 -14.27
CA ILE A 69 2.06 18.05 -14.81
C ILE A 69 0.77 17.50 -14.19
N GLY A 70 0.07 18.28 -13.35
CA GLY A 70 -1.22 17.91 -12.76
C GLY A 70 -1.13 16.87 -11.64
N ARG A 71 -0.12 16.97 -10.79
CA ARG A 71 0.12 16.14 -9.58
C ARG A 71 0.50 16.98 -8.36
N ASP A 72 -0.07 18.18 -8.25
CA ASP A 72 0.24 19.17 -7.22
C ASP A 72 0.01 18.64 -5.79
N LYS A 73 -1.18 18.08 -5.52
CA LYS A 73 -1.49 17.50 -4.21
C LYS A 73 -2.39 16.28 -4.33
N GLU A 74 -2.06 15.23 -3.60
CA GLU A 74 -2.89 14.02 -3.47
C GLU A 74 -3.03 13.67 -1.99
N ILE A 75 -4.24 13.37 -1.55
CA ILE A 75 -4.56 12.92 -0.19
C ILE A 75 -5.37 11.64 -0.33
N GLN A 76 -4.95 10.60 0.39
CA GLN A 76 -5.70 9.36 0.55
C GLN A 76 -5.93 9.13 2.03
N LYS A 77 -7.15 8.76 2.41
CA LYS A 77 -7.48 8.36 3.78
C LYS A 77 -8.16 7.00 3.73
N LEU A 78 -7.79 6.12 4.64
CA LEU A 78 -8.34 4.79 4.74
C LEU A 78 -8.61 4.49 6.21
N LYS A 79 -9.81 4.01 6.50
CA LYS A 79 -10.18 3.49 7.80
C LYS A 79 -10.36 1.99 7.73
N ILE A 80 -9.79 1.30 8.69
CA ILE A 80 -9.81 -0.15 8.80
C ILE A 80 -10.31 -0.52 10.18
N LYS A 81 -11.14 -1.55 10.25
CA LYS A 81 -11.59 -2.15 11.50
C LYS A 81 -11.21 -3.62 11.55
N TYR A 82 -10.66 -4.08 12.67
CA TYR A 82 -10.45 -5.49 12.92
C TYR A 82 -11.74 -6.15 13.39
N LYS A 83 -12.13 -7.22 12.68
CA LYS A 83 -13.21 -8.12 13.08
C LYS A 83 -12.68 -9.55 13.06
N ASN A 84 -12.74 -10.25 14.19
CA ASN A 84 -12.20 -11.62 14.34
C ASN A 84 -10.75 -11.74 13.82
N SER A 85 -9.90 -10.81 14.23
CA SER A 85 -8.48 -10.71 13.83
C SER A 85 -8.22 -10.51 12.32
N LYS A 86 -9.27 -10.22 11.53
CA LYS A 86 -9.14 -9.86 10.11
C LYS A 86 -9.33 -8.35 9.93
N PRO A 87 -8.41 -7.66 9.25
CA PRO A 87 -8.61 -6.26 8.91
C PRO A 87 -9.64 -6.14 7.79
N LEU A 88 -10.61 -5.24 7.96
CA LEU A 88 -11.62 -4.92 6.96
C LEU A 88 -11.58 -3.42 6.67
N PRO A 89 -11.49 -2.99 5.40
CA PRO A 89 -11.68 -1.59 5.07
C PRO A 89 -13.14 -1.23 5.35
N ILE A 90 -13.38 -0.04 5.91
CA ILE A 90 -14.74 0.48 6.16
C ILE A 90 -14.98 1.78 5.39
N TYR A 91 -13.92 2.56 5.19
CA TYR A 91 -13.98 3.84 4.48
C TYR A 91 -12.69 4.10 3.74
N TYR A 92 -12.79 4.62 2.53
CA TYR A 92 -11.64 5.18 1.81
C TYR A 92 -12.03 6.50 1.15
N GLU A 93 -11.11 7.48 1.19
CA GLU A 93 -11.22 8.75 0.49
C GLU A 93 -9.99 8.97 -0.38
N TYR A 94 -10.21 9.39 -1.61
CA TYR A 94 -9.18 9.88 -2.51
C TYR A 94 -9.51 11.30 -2.90
N LYS A 95 -8.60 12.24 -2.62
CA LYS A 95 -8.69 13.60 -3.10
C LYS A 95 -7.43 13.96 -3.86
N LYS A 96 -7.59 14.45 -5.08
CA LYS A 96 -6.49 14.96 -5.89
C LYS A 96 -6.79 16.37 -6.36
N ILE A 97 -5.81 17.24 -6.16
CA ILE A 97 -5.81 18.63 -6.62
C ILE A 97 -4.79 18.75 -7.76
N GLY A 98 -5.19 19.44 -8.82
CA GLY A 98 -4.35 19.66 -10.00
C GLY A 98 -5.17 20.28 -11.12
N LYS A 99 -4.90 19.91 -12.38
CA LYS A 99 -5.65 20.43 -13.53
C LYS A 99 -7.16 20.18 -13.46
N LYS A 100 -7.56 19.05 -12.86
CA LYS A 100 -8.94 18.75 -12.52
C LYS A 100 -8.94 18.17 -11.11
N ASN A 101 -9.70 18.80 -10.22
CA ASN A 101 -9.93 18.25 -8.89
C ASN A 101 -10.75 16.97 -9.03
N LYS A 102 -10.36 15.94 -8.28
CA LYS A 102 -11.07 14.66 -8.25
C LYS A 102 -11.21 14.19 -6.83
N GLU A 103 -12.42 13.80 -6.46
CA GLU A 103 -12.70 13.25 -5.14
C GLU A 103 -13.56 11.99 -5.28
N TYR A 104 -13.15 10.91 -4.62
CA TYR A 104 -13.90 9.65 -4.54
C TYR A 104 -13.98 9.21 -3.09
N ARG A 105 -15.15 8.74 -2.66
CA ARG A 105 -15.35 8.11 -1.36
C ARG A 105 -15.91 6.71 -1.53
N TYR A 106 -15.35 5.75 -0.79
CA TYR A 106 -15.77 4.36 -0.79
C TYR A 106 -16.29 3.98 0.59
N ASN A 107 -17.50 3.43 0.64
CA ASN A 107 -18.05 2.81 1.84
C ASN A 107 -18.09 1.30 1.63
N TYR A 108 -17.50 0.55 2.56
CA TYR A 108 -17.43 -0.89 2.50
C TYR A 108 -18.35 -1.50 3.56
N SER A 109 -19.07 -2.56 3.19
CA SER A 109 -19.89 -3.30 4.15
C SER A 109 -19.89 -4.79 3.85
N TYR A 110 -20.35 -5.59 4.81
CA TYR A 110 -20.57 -7.02 4.65
C TYR A 110 -21.99 -7.36 5.11
N LEU A 111 -22.88 -7.56 4.15
CA LEU A 111 -24.32 -7.75 4.37
C LEU A 111 -24.80 -8.98 3.59
N LYS A 112 -25.68 -9.78 4.20
CA LYS A 112 -26.27 -10.98 3.55
C LYS A 112 -25.22 -11.89 2.91
N ASN A 113 -24.11 -12.14 3.62
CA ASN A 113 -22.97 -12.95 3.17
C ASN A 113 -22.22 -12.44 1.92
N LYS A 114 -22.49 -11.22 1.46
CA LYS A 114 -21.81 -10.57 0.34
C LYS A 114 -21.02 -9.35 0.85
N TYR A 115 -19.86 -9.11 0.23
CA TYR A 115 -19.19 -7.82 0.35
C TYR A 115 -19.91 -6.82 -0.55
N GLU A 116 -20.19 -5.64 -0.01
CA GLU A 116 -20.78 -4.54 -0.76
C GLU A 116 -19.83 -3.34 -0.74
N LEU A 117 -19.82 -2.61 -1.84
CA LEU A 117 -19.02 -1.42 -2.05
C LEU A 117 -19.91 -0.34 -2.67
N GLU A 118 -19.96 0.80 -2.01
CA GLU A 118 -20.55 2.02 -2.54
C GLU A 118 -19.43 2.98 -2.92
N ILE A 119 -19.46 3.49 -4.15
CA ILE A 119 -18.53 4.49 -4.65
C ILE A 119 -19.30 5.79 -4.94
N ASN A 120 -18.88 6.87 -4.31
CA ASN A 120 -19.36 8.22 -4.57
C ASN A 120 -18.26 9.03 -5.24
N GLU A 121 -18.46 9.42 -6.51
CA GLU A 121 -17.62 10.44 -7.17
C GLU A 121 -18.19 11.81 -6.87
N ILE A 122 -17.41 12.60 -6.12
CA ILE A 122 -17.80 13.96 -5.74
C ILE A 122 -17.25 14.90 -6.80
N SER A 123 -18.15 15.46 -7.59
CA SER A 123 -17.85 16.42 -8.64
C SER A 123 -18.70 17.67 -8.46
N ASN A 124 -18.22 18.81 -8.97
CA ASN A 124 -18.95 20.08 -8.87
C ASN A 124 -20.29 20.08 -9.64
N ILE A 125 -20.61 19.03 -10.41
CA ILE A 125 -21.71 19.04 -11.37
C ILE A 125 -22.78 18.01 -11.00
N ASN A 126 -22.42 16.82 -10.53
CA ASN A 126 -23.33 15.79 -10.02
C ASN A 126 -22.56 14.78 -9.16
N ASP A 127 -23.19 14.28 -8.09
CA ASP A 127 -22.71 13.13 -7.34
C ASP A 127 -23.13 11.84 -8.06
N ILE A 128 -22.14 11.08 -8.53
CA ILE A 128 -22.39 9.78 -9.16
C ILE A 128 -22.18 8.68 -8.13
N LYS A 129 -23.26 7.96 -7.81
CA LYS A 129 -23.25 6.79 -6.94
C LYS A 129 -23.19 5.51 -7.76
N LYS A 130 -22.28 4.60 -7.42
CA LYS A 130 -22.20 3.24 -7.98
C LYS A 130 -22.12 2.22 -6.85
N GLU A 131 -22.84 1.12 -7.01
CA GLU A 131 -22.86 0.03 -6.03
C GLU A 131 -22.38 -1.27 -6.66
N PHE A 132 -21.57 -2.03 -5.92
CA PHE A 132 -21.02 -3.31 -6.33
C PHE A 132 -21.27 -4.34 -5.23
N LYS A 133 -21.51 -5.59 -5.63
CA LYS A 133 -21.62 -6.74 -4.73
C LYS A 133 -20.73 -7.87 -5.21
N SER A 134 -20.09 -8.56 -4.28
CA SER A 134 -19.22 -9.69 -4.60
C SER A 134 -19.14 -10.67 -3.43
N ASP A 135 -18.85 -11.93 -3.72
CA ASP A 135 -18.48 -12.93 -2.71
C ASP A 135 -17.05 -12.69 -2.18
N GLU A 136 -16.25 -11.93 -2.93
CA GLU A 136 -14.88 -11.56 -2.58
C GLU A 136 -14.77 -10.10 -2.13
N MET A 137 -13.90 -9.85 -1.15
CA MET A 137 -13.68 -8.52 -0.60
C MET A 137 -13.10 -7.55 -1.64
N PHE A 138 -13.70 -6.36 -1.71
CA PHE A 138 -13.15 -5.23 -2.45
C PHE A 138 -11.95 -4.62 -1.72
N ILE A 139 -10.90 -4.27 -2.45
CA ILE A 139 -9.72 -3.61 -1.90
C ILE A 139 -9.40 -2.35 -2.69
N ASP A 140 -9.04 -1.25 -2.04
CA ASP A 140 -8.38 -0.13 -2.71
C ASP A 140 -6.85 -0.29 -2.70
N GLY A 141 -6.15 0.61 -3.39
CA GLY A 141 -4.70 0.56 -3.50
C GLY A 141 -3.94 0.83 -2.19
N LEU A 142 -4.52 1.58 -1.26
CA LEU A 142 -3.93 1.85 0.06
C LEU A 142 -4.17 0.66 1.00
N PHE A 143 -5.36 0.07 1.00
CA PHE A 143 -5.64 -1.13 1.78
C PHE A 143 -4.81 -2.33 1.31
N PHE A 144 -4.59 -2.48 0.00
CA PHE A 144 -3.69 -3.50 -0.53
C PHE A 144 -2.25 -3.36 0.00
N LYS A 145 -1.73 -2.12 0.07
CA LYS A 145 -0.41 -1.87 0.65
C LYS A 145 -0.39 -2.22 2.13
N PHE A 146 -1.43 -1.86 2.87
CA PHE A 146 -1.55 -2.21 4.28
C PHE A 146 -1.50 -3.73 4.49
N LEU A 147 -2.27 -4.51 3.73
CA LEU A 147 -2.22 -5.97 3.77
C LEU A 147 -0.83 -6.50 3.43
N SER A 148 -0.13 -5.86 2.49
CA SER A 148 1.22 -6.26 2.09
C SER A 148 2.25 -6.04 3.20
N MET A 149 2.11 -4.97 4.00
CA MET A 149 3.00 -4.68 5.12
C MET A 149 2.70 -5.54 6.35
N THR A 150 1.43 -5.88 6.59
CA THR A 150 0.99 -6.56 7.82
C THR A 150 0.83 -8.07 7.67
N ASN A 151 0.57 -8.55 6.46
CA ASN A 151 0.36 -9.97 6.22
C ASN A 151 0.91 -10.43 4.87
N PRO A 152 2.23 -10.30 4.64
CA PRO A 152 2.85 -10.64 3.35
C PRO A 152 2.73 -12.12 2.98
N LYS A 153 2.52 -13.02 3.95
CA LYS A 153 2.35 -14.46 3.72
C LYS A 153 0.95 -14.80 3.19
N ASN A 154 -0.06 -13.99 3.46
CA ASN A 154 -1.47 -14.26 3.11
C ASN A 154 -2.00 -13.37 2.00
N ILE A 155 -1.12 -12.81 1.16
CA ILE A 155 -1.54 -12.12 -0.05
C ILE A 155 -2.13 -13.16 -1.00
N LYS A 156 -3.39 -12.97 -1.38
CA LYS A 156 -4.13 -13.85 -2.28
C LYS A 156 -3.63 -13.72 -3.71
N ASN A 157 -3.91 -14.74 -4.52
CA ASN A 157 -3.60 -14.75 -5.95
C ASN A 157 -4.50 -13.80 -6.76
N GLU A 158 -5.61 -13.35 -6.18
CA GLU A 158 -6.61 -12.53 -6.85
C GLU A 158 -7.29 -11.57 -5.88
N TYR A 159 -7.60 -10.37 -6.38
CA TYR A 159 -8.39 -9.36 -5.66
C TYR A 159 -9.27 -8.52 -6.57
N ASN A 160 -10.43 -8.09 -6.04
CA ASN A 160 -11.26 -7.05 -6.62
C ASN A 160 -10.72 -5.66 -6.26
N LEU A 161 -9.81 -5.13 -7.09
CA LEU A 161 -9.22 -3.81 -6.91
C LEU A 161 -10.18 -2.70 -7.36
N VAL A 162 -10.54 -1.85 -6.40
CA VAL A 162 -11.27 -0.61 -6.60
C VAL A 162 -10.29 0.50 -6.98
N SER A 163 -10.63 1.27 -8.02
CA SER A 163 -9.84 2.41 -8.44
C SER A 163 -10.73 3.42 -9.15
N LYS A 164 -10.96 4.56 -8.50
CA LYS A 164 -11.92 5.59 -8.90
C LYS A 164 -13.33 5.01 -8.91
N ASP A 165 -14.03 5.05 -10.03
CA ASP A 165 -15.41 4.63 -10.24
C ASP A 165 -15.53 3.21 -10.82
N ASN A 166 -14.44 2.43 -10.78
CA ASN A 166 -14.37 1.12 -11.41
C ASN A 166 -13.76 0.07 -10.49
N VAL A 167 -14.25 -1.16 -10.63
CA VAL A 167 -13.72 -2.37 -9.98
C VAL A 167 -13.16 -3.29 -11.05
N ARG A 168 -12.01 -3.89 -10.77
CA ARG A 168 -11.40 -4.90 -11.65
C ARG A 168 -10.69 -5.96 -10.85
N LYS A 169 -10.60 -7.15 -11.42
CA LYS A 169 -9.73 -8.21 -10.92
C LYS A 169 -8.26 -7.85 -11.19
N ILE A 170 -7.41 -8.07 -10.19
CA ILE A 170 -5.95 -8.04 -10.32
C ILE A 170 -5.37 -9.35 -9.82
N TYR A 171 -4.22 -9.72 -10.40
CA TYR A 171 -3.49 -10.94 -10.06
C TYR A 171 -2.08 -10.54 -9.63
N PRO A 172 -1.83 -10.31 -8.34
CA PRO A 172 -0.52 -9.94 -7.86
C PRO A 172 0.47 -11.09 -7.98
N ILE A 173 1.67 -10.79 -8.49
CA ILE A 173 2.81 -11.67 -8.58
C ILE A 173 3.78 -11.28 -7.47
N ILE A 174 4.12 -12.24 -6.61
CA ILE A 174 5.01 -12.03 -5.46
C ILE A 174 6.37 -12.67 -5.74
N LYS A 175 7.44 -11.88 -5.63
CA LYS A 175 8.82 -12.38 -5.69
C LYS A 175 9.47 -12.17 -4.33
N LYS A 176 9.76 -13.26 -3.62
CA LYS A 176 10.37 -13.27 -2.28
C LYS A 176 11.91 -13.28 -2.35
N ASN A 177 12.55 -13.02 -1.22
CA ASN A 177 14.00 -13.08 -1.03
C ASN A 177 14.79 -12.24 -2.04
N GLN A 178 14.24 -11.09 -2.38
CA GLN A 178 14.86 -10.15 -3.28
C GLN A 178 15.71 -9.15 -2.49
N LYS A 179 16.77 -8.67 -3.13
CA LYS A 179 17.63 -7.61 -2.60
C LYS A 179 17.61 -6.43 -3.56
N ILE A 180 17.42 -5.22 -3.03
CA ILE A 180 17.54 -3.99 -3.80
C ILE A 180 18.50 -3.02 -3.12
N ARG A 181 18.97 -2.03 -3.89
CA ARG A 181 19.79 -0.92 -3.40
C ARG A 181 19.11 0.40 -3.74
N ILE A 182 19.02 1.29 -2.76
CA ILE A 182 18.50 2.65 -2.90
C ILE A 182 19.53 3.58 -2.27
N GLY A 183 20.20 4.38 -3.10
CA GLY A 183 21.40 5.11 -2.67
C GLY A 183 22.45 4.15 -2.11
N ASP A 184 22.89 4.40 -0.88
CA ASP A 184 23.88 3.57 -0.17
C ASP A 184 23.27 2.51 0.74
N LYS A 185 21.94 2.47 0.85
CA LYS A 185 21.23 1.46 1.65
C LYS A 185 20.87 0.25 0.81
N SER A 186 21.03 -0.94 1.38
CA SER A 186 20.56 -2.18 0.79
C SER A 186 19.43 -2.76 1.64
N PHE A 187 18.39 -3.23 0.97
CA PHE A 187 17.20 -3.78 1.60
C PHE A 187 16.97 -5.21 1.13
N THR A 188 16.60 -6.09 2.05
CA THR A 188 16.17 -7.45 1.74
C THR A 188 14.66 -7.54 1.94
N GLY A 189 13.96 -8.27 1.07
CA GLY A 189 12.51 -8.34 1.16
C GLY A 189 11.84 -9.03 0.00
N PHE A 190 10.67 -8.52 -0.37
CA PHE A 190 9.87 -9.06 -1.46
C PHE A 190 9.28 -7.94 -2.29
N SER A 191 9.02 -8.22 -3.57
CA SER A 191 8.21 -7.35 -4.41
C SER A 191 6.85 -7.95 -4.74
N ILE A 192 5.89 -7.07 -4.91
CA ILE A 192 4.59 -7.37 -5.47
C ILE A 192 4.47 -6.61 -6.77
N THR A 193 4.13 -7.33 -7.84
CA THR A 193 3.83 -6.74 -9.14
C THR A 193 2.40 -7.07 -9.54
N TYR A 194 1.64 -6.08 -9.98
CA TYR A 194 0.35 -6.33 -10.62
C TYR A 194 0.13 -5.40 -11.80
N VAL A 195 -0.56 -5.94 -12.81
CA VAL A 195 -0.94 -5.21 -14.02
C VAL A 195 -2.27 -4.51 -13.78
N ASN A 196 -2.33 -3.26 -14.23
CA ASN A 196 -3.50 -2.41 -14.13
C ASN A 196 -3.63 -1.64 -15.45
N LYS A 197 -4.53 -2.10 -16.33
CA LYS A 197 -4.59 -1.66 -17.73
C LYS A 197 -3.22 -1.87 -18.38
N ASN A 198 -2.62 -0.83 -18.98
CA ASN A 198 -1.28 -0.86 -19.57
C ASN A 198 -0.17 -0.41 -18.61
N LYS A 199 -0.39 -0.54 -17.30
CA LYS A 199 0.57 -0.13 -16.27
C LYS A 199 0.95 -1.28 -15.37
N ASN A 200 2.25 -1.47 -15.19
CA ASN A 200 2.81 -2.38 -14.20
C ASN A 200 3.05 -1.58 -12.92
N ASN A 201 2.46 -2.04 -11.82
CA ASN A 201 2.68 -1.47 -10.48
C ASN A 201 3.58 -2.43 -9.74
N ILE A 202 4.79 -1.98 -9.44
CA ILE A 202 5.82 -2.76 -8.75
C ILE A 202 6.02 -2.08 -7.41
N THR A 203 5.87 -2.80 -6.31
CA THR A 203 6.17 -2.28 -4.97
C THR A 203 7.08 -3.27 -4.27
N PHE A 204 8.15 -2.78 -3.65
CA PHE A 204 9.07 -3.57 -2.87
C PHE A 204 8.90 -3.21 -1.39
N TYR A 205 8.81 -4.25 -0.57
CA TYR A 205 8.71 -4.17 0.87
C TYR A 205 9.96 -4.77 1.47
N ALA A 206 10.68 -3.98 2.26
CA ALA A 206 11.77 -4.48 3.07
C ALA A 206 11.19 -5.27 4.24
N VAL A 207 11.85 -6.37 4.58
CA VAL A 207 11.53 -7.24 5.71
C VAL A 207 12.69 -7.23 6.69
N ASP A 208 13.32 -6.08 6.91
CA ASP A 208 14.43 -5.96 7.87
C ASP A 208 13.82 -5.85 9.28
N ASP A 209 13.93 -4.70 9.96
CA ASP A 209 13.40 -4.55 11.32
C ASP A 209 11.86 -4.52 11.37
N ILE A 210 11.24 -3.84 10.39
CA ILE A 210 9.79 -3.71 10.25
C ILE A 210 9.43 -3.89 8.78
N ASN A 211 8.36 -4.64 8.51
CA ASN A 211 7.80 -4.74 7.17
C ASN A 211 7.32 -3.36 6.67
N LYS A 212 8.06 -2.76 5.75
CA LYS A 212 7.76 -1.43 5.21
C LYS A 212 7.99 -1.33 3.73
N MET A 213 7.21 -0.50 3.05
CA MET A 213 7.47 -0.16 1.65
C MET A 213 8.76 0.64 1.59
N VAL A 214 9.73 0.22 0.78
CA VAL A 214 10.96 1.00 0.54
C VAL A 214 11.09 1.52 -0.88
N TYR A 215 10.36 0.91 -1.81
CA TYR A 215 10.37 1.30 -3.21
C TYR A 215 9.02 1.04 -3.88
N LYS A 216 8.62 1.96 -4.75
CA LYS A 216 7.52 1.74 -5.69
C LYS A 216 7.86 2.28 -7.06
N GLU A 217 7.47 1.54 -8.09
CA GLU A 217 7.56 1.96 -9.49
C GLU A 217 6.24 1.74 -10.20
N VAL A 218 5.89 2.68 -11.07
CA VAL A 218 4.84 2.49 -12.06
C VAL A 218 5.46 2.61 -13.44
N ARG A 219 5.35 1.56 -14.24
CA ARG A 219 5.77 1.54 -15.64
C ARG A 219 4.57 1.59 -16.56
N LYS A 220 4.66 2.33 -17.66
CA LYS A 220 3.69 2.32 -18.77
C LYS A 220 4.45 2.01 -20.05
N ASN A 221 4.08 0.94 -20.76
CA ASN A 221 4.81 0.46 -21.94
C ASN A 221 6.32 0.35 -21.65
N ASP A 222 6.65 -0.34 -20.54
CA ASP A 222 8.01 -0.57 -20.01
C ASP A 222 8.83 0.66 -19.62
N LYS A 223 8.31 1.87 -19.84
CA LYS A 223 8.94 3.12 -19.40
C LYS A 223 8.47 3.47 -17.99
N SER A 224 9.43 3.73 -17.10
CA SER A 224 9.17 4.27 -15.76
C SER A 224 8.50 5.64 -15.85
N ILE A 225 7.31 5.77 -15.28
CA ILE A 225 6.60 7.05 -15.19
C ILE A 225 6.56 7.62 -13.77
N LEU A 226 6.64 6.77 -12.76
CA LEU A 226 6.62 7.15 -11.35
C LEU A 226 7.59 6.25 -10.61
N LYS A 227 8.45 6.84 -9.79
CA LYS A 227 9.26 6.14 -8.79
C LYS A 227 9.02 6.79 -7.44
N ILE A 228 8.99 6.00 -6.39
CA ILE A 228 8.89 6.46 -5.02
C ILE A 228 9.95 5.71 -4.21
N TYR A 229 10.78 6.45 -3.50
CA TYR A 229 11.86 5.90 -2.68
C TYR A 229 11.65 6.28 -1.23
N PHE A 230 11.89 5.32 -0.34
CA PHE A 230 11.88 5.58 1.09
C PHE A 230 13.04 6.49 1.50
N LYS A 231 12.74 7.45 2.38
CA LYS A 231 13.70 8.44 2.90
C LYS A 231 13.95 8.20 4.37
N GLU A 232 12.91 8.29 5.18
CA GLU A 232 12.97 8.20 6.64
C GLU A 232 11.65 7.72 7.24
N GLU A 233 11.70 7.26 8.49
CA GLU A 233 10.53 6.86 9.28
C GLU A 233 10.58 7.41 10.70
N LEU A 234 9.40 7.53 11.30
CA LEU A 234 9.20 7.86 12.70
C LEU A 234 8.25 6.83 13.29
N ILE A 235 8.67 6.20 14.38
CA ILE A 235 7.91 5.17 15.09
C ILE A 235 7.62 5.70 16.48
N LYS A 236 6.36 5.59 16.94
CA LYS A 236 6.06 5.73 18.37
C LYS A 236 5.59 4.40 18.92
N ILE A 237 6.32 3.96 19.93
CA ILE A 237 6.00 2.80 20.76
C ILE A 237 5.26 3.34 21.98
N LYS A 238 4.15 2.70 22.37
CA LYS A 238 3.46 3.02 23.63
C LYS A 238 4.24 2.43 24.80
#